data_AF-A0A238J2J8-F1
#
_entry.id   AF-A0A238J2J8-F1
#
_cell.length_a   1.000
_cell.length_b   1.000
_cell.length_c   1.000
_cell.angle_alpha   90.00
_cell.angle_beta   90.00
_cell.angle_gamma   90.00
#
_symmetry.space_group_name_H-M   'P 1'
#
loop_
_entity.id
_entity.type
_entity.pdbx_description
1 polymer ?
#
loop_
_entity_poly.entity_id
_entity_poly.type
_entity_poly.pdbx_seq_one_letter_code
_entity_poly.pdbx_strand_id
1 'polypeptide(L)'
;MEVHGVDMTREAYRVSTPVNGVDVMGYVPEGLVMEMLGINRRPGHGEVYAWLETHFASVEGALNKRYSGGVPKRPFDRITLAEEA
;
A
#
# COMPACT_ATOMS: atom_id res chain seq x y z
N MET A 1 -5.40 -4.25 8.73
CA MET A 1 -5.31 -3.17 7.73
C MET A 1 -6.67 -2.55 7.45
N GLU A 2 -6.72 -1.23 7.26
CA GLU A 2 -7.87 -0.48 6.77
C GLU A 2 -7.52 0.25 5.46
N VAL A 3 -8.47 0.39 4.54
CA VAL A 3 -8.30 1.06 3.24
C VAL A 3 -9.13 2.34 3.21
N HIS A 4 -8.47 3.49 3.14
CA HIS A 4 -9.06 4.84 3.22
C HIS A 4 -9.46 5.42 1.86
N GLY A 5 -9.27 4.65 0.78
CA GLY A 5 -9.57 5.05 -0.60
C GLY A 5 -8.37 5.59 -1.37
N VAL A 6 -8.62 6.11 -2.56
CA VAL A 6 -7.57 6.54 -3.51
C VAL A 6 -7.19 8.01 -3.29
N ASP A 7 -5.90 8.30 -3.36
CA ASP A 7 -5.33 9.62 -3.56
C ASP A 7 -5.04 9.78 -5.06
N MET A 8 -5.88 10.57 -5.74
CA MET A 8 -5.79 10.76 -7.19
C MET A 8 -4.55 11.53 -7.63
N THR A 9 -3.99 12.38 -6.77
CA THR A 9 -2.79 13.17 -7.08
C THR A 9 -1.54 12.29 -7.03
N ARG A 10 -1.52 11.32 -6.11
CA ARG A 10 -0.42 10.38 -5.93
C ARG A 10 -0.60 9.08 -6.73
N GLU A 11 -1.75 8.89 -7.37
CA GLU A 11 -2.12 7.65 -8.07
C GLU A 11 -1.89 6.42 -7.16
N ALA A 12 -2.40 6.50 -5.93
CA ALA A 12 -2.12 5.51 -4.88
C ALA A 12 -3.30 5.34 -3.92
N TYR A 13 -3.43 4.15 -3.34
CA TYR A 13 -4.41 3.86 -2.29
C TYR A 13 -3.83 4.16 -0.92
N ARG A 14 -4.58 4.90 -0.12
CA ARG A 14 -4.28 5.13 1.29
C ARG A 14 -4.73 3.93 2.09
N VAL A 15 -3.81 3.37 2.87
CA VAL A 15 -4.07 2.25 3.78
C VAL A 15 -3.46 2.56 5.14
N SER A 16 -4.03 2.01 6.20
CA SER A 16 -3.40 2.05 7.52
C SER A 16 -3.35 0.67 8.17
N THR A 17 -2.36 0.49 9.04
CA THR A 17 -2.20 -0.73 9.84
C THR A 17 -1.57 -0.38 11.19
N PRO A 18 -1.98 -1.05 12.27
CA PRO A 18 -1.32 -0.89 13.56
C PRO A 18 0.10 -1.48 13.53
N VAL A 19 1.10 -0.63 13.77
CA VAL A 19 2.51 -1.02 13.96
C VAL A 19 2.93 -0.62 15.37
N ASN A 20 3.29 -1.59 16.21
CA ASN A 20 3.68 -1.36 17.61
C ASN A 20 2.66 -0.52 18.42
N GLY A 21 1.37 -0.65 18.12
CA GLY A 21 0.29 0.09 18.78
C GLY A 21 0.03 1.50 18.22
N VAL A 22 0.77 1.94 17.20
CA VAL A 22 0.54 3.19 16.47
C VAL A 22 -0.13 2.86 15.14
N ASP A 23 -1.21 3.55 14.78
CA ASP A 23 -1.80 3.40 13.46
C ASP A 23 -0.92 4.11 12.43
N VAL A 24 -0.28 3.33 11.55
CA VAL A 24 0.64 3.85 10.53
C VAL A 24 -0.08 3.90 9.21
N MET A 25 -0.18 5.10 8.63
CA MET A 25 -0.74 5.31 7.31
C MET A 25 0.34 5.25 6.23
N GLY A 26 -0.02 4.72 5.06
CA GLY A 26 0.85 4.71 3.89
C GLY A 26 0.10 4.65 2.58
N TYR A 27 0.87 4.67 1.50
CA TYR A 27 0.39 4.73 0.13
C TYR A 27 0.84 3.49 -0.64
N VAL A 28 -0.13 2.80 -1.24
CA VAL A 28 0.07 1.70 -2.17
C VAL A 28 -0.09 2.22 -3.60
N PRO A 29 0.97 2.35 -4.41
CA PRO A 29 0.87 2.89 -5.76
C PRO A 29 0.00 2.02 -6.68
N GLU A 30 -0.84 2.63 -7.51
CA GLU A 30 -1.63 1.89 -8.52
C GLU A 30 -0.71 1.15 -9.49
N GLY A 31 0.44 1.72 -9.84
CA GLY A 31 1.43 1.06 -10.69
C GLY A 31 2.02 -0.23 -10.09
N LEU A 32 2.08 -0.36 -8.76
CA LEU A 32 2.46 -1.61 -8.10
C LEU A 32 1.35 -2.67 -8.30
N VAL A 33 0.09 -2.26 -8.12
CA VAL A 33 -1.07 -3.14 -8.31
C VAL A 33 -1.16 -3.60 -9.76
N MET A 34 -0.95 -2.68 -10.72
CA MET A 34 -0.95 -2.98 -12.16
C MET A 34 0.11 -4.02 -12.53
N GLU A 35 1.34 -3.85 -12.03
CA GLU A 35 2.45 -4.77 -12.25
C GLU A 35 2.13 -6.18 -11.71
N MET A 36 1.58 -6.25 -10.50
CA MET A 36 1.25 -7.51 -9.83
C MET A 36 0.03 -8.21 -10.44
N LEU A 37 -0.91 -7.44 -11.01
CA LEU A 37 -2.04 -7.98 -11.77
C LEU A 37 -1.69 -8.29 -13.24
N GLY A 38 -0.52 -7.85 -13.72
CA GLY A 38 -0.11 -8.02 -15.12
C GLY A 38 -0.96 -7.22 -16.11
N ILE A 39 -1.53 -6.07 -15.68
CA ILE A 39 -2.39 -5.23 -16.52
C ILE A 39 -1.68 -3.93 -16.90
N ASN A 40 -1.98 -3.42 -18.10
CA ASN A 40 -1.46 -2.13 -18.60
C ASN A 40 -2.55 -1.05 -18.68
N ARG A 41 -3.51 -1.09 -17.75
CA ARG A 41 -4.55 -0.08 -17.56
C ARG A 41 -4.70 0.21 -16.08
N ARG A 42 -5.32 1.34 -15.75
CA ARG A 42 -5.70 1.64 -14.37
C ARG A 42 -6.58 0.50 -13.81
N PRO A 43 -6.25 -0.06 -12.64
CA PRO A 43 -7.10 -1.07 -12.00
C PRO A 43 -8.41 -0.43 -11.56
N GLY A 44 -9.51 -1.16 -11.69
CA GLY A 44 -10.78 -0.74 -11.08
C GLY A 44 -10.71 -0.87 -9.55
N HIS A 45 -11.54 -0.11 -8.83
CA HIS A 45 -11.58 -0.17 -7.36
C HIS A 45 -11.73 -1.60 -6.84
N GLY A 46 -12.63 -2.41 -7.41
CA GLY A 46 -12.81 -3.81 -7.00
C GLY A 46 -11.55 -4.66 -7.19
N GLU A 47 -10.80 -4.45 -8.27
CA GLU A 47 -9.55 -5.18 -8.53
C GLU A 47 -8.46 -4.80 -7.50
N VAL A 48 -8.39 -3.52 -7.13
CA VAL A 48 -7.45 -3.06 -6.11
C VAL A 48 -7.80 -3.64 -4.74
N TYR A 49 -9.07 -3.62 -4.35
CA TYR A 49 -9.50 -4.18 -3.06
C TYR A 49 -9.20 -5.70 -3.00
N ALA A 50 -9.56 -6.45 -4.04
CA ALA A 50 -9.25 -7.89 -4.11
C ALA A 50 -7.73 -8.16 -4.06
N TRP A 51 -6.93 -7.32 -4.74
CA TRP A 51 -5.48 -7.42 -4.67
C TRP A 51 -4.95 -7.12 -3.27
N LEU A 52 -5.45 -6.06 -2.61
CA LEU A 52 -5.08 -5.72 -1.24
C LEU A 52 -5.43 -6.85 -0.28
N GLU A 53 -6.63 -7.43 -0.40
CA GLU A 53 -7.06 -8.57 0.40
C GLU A 53 -6.13 -9.77 0.27
N THR A 54 -5.66 -10.03 -0.95
CA THR A 54 -4.70 -11.12 -1.22
C THR A 54 -3.31 -10.81 -0.66
N HIS A 55 -2.93 -9.54 -0.55
CA HIS A 55 -1.56 -9.11 -0.21
C HIS A 55 -1.43 -8.40 1.13
N PHE A 56 -2.46 -8.42 1.99
CA PHE A 56 -2.49 -7.67 3.26
C PHE A 56 -1.22 -7.86 4.08
N ALA A 57 -0.81 -9.11 4.34
CA ALA A 57 0.38 -9.38 5.14
C ALA A 57 1.67 -8.78 4.55
N SER A 58 1.77 -8.71 3.21
CA SER A 58 2.95 -8.13 2.54
C SER A 58 2.94 -6.60 2.62
N VAL A 59 1.77 -5.98 2.46
CA VAL A 59 1.60 -4.53 2.60
C VAL A 59 1.84 -4.10 4.05
N GLU A 60 1.30 -4.84 5.03
CA GLU A 60 1.53 -4.59 6.46
C GLU A 60 3.00 -4.75 6.83
N GLY A 61 3.65 -5.81 6.34
CA GLY A 61 5.09 -6.01 6.53
C GLY A 61 5.92 -4.89 5.92
N ALA A 62 5.52 -4.34 4.77
CA ALA A 62 6.20 -3.23 4.13
C ALA A 62 6.06 -1.92 4.93
N LEU A 63 4.85 -1.61 5.40
CA LEU A 63 4.61 -0.44 6.24
C LEU A 63 5.36 -0.54 7.57
N ASN A 64 5.31 -1.70 8.23
CA ASN A 64 6.07 -1.94 9.46
C ASN A 64 7.59 -1.77 9.24
N LYS A 65 8.12 -2.37 8.16
CA LYS A 65 9.55 -2.28 7.85
C LYS A 65 9.97 -0.83 7.59
N ARG A 66 9.15 -0.07 6.86
CA ARG A 66 9.38 1.37 6.62
C ARG A 66 9.29 2.20 7.88
N TYR A 67 8.26 1.98 8.70
CA TYR A 67 8.08 2.66 9.99
C TYR A 67 9.28 2.43 10.92
N SER A 68 9.85 1.23 10.88
CA SER A 68 11.07 0.87 11.61
C SER A 68 12.36 1.41 10.98
N GLY A 69 12.29 2.29 9.96
CA GLY A 69 13.46 2.87 9.28
C GLY A 69 14.16 1.95 8.27
N GLY A 70 13.57 0.80 7.94
CA GLY A 70 14.11 -0.16 6.98
C GLY A 70 13.52 -0.03 5.57
N VAL A 71 14.07 -0.80 4.64
CA VAL A 71 13.55 -0.93 3.26
C VAL A 71 12.82 -2.27 3.11
N PRO A 72 11.55 -2.29 2.67
CA PRO A 72 10.83 -3.52 2.35
C PRO A 72 11.45 -4.29 1.19
N LYS A 73 11.03 -5.53 0.97
CA LYS A 73 11.44 -6.31 -0.21
C LYS A 73 10.65 -5.87 -1.44
N ARG A 74 11.28 -6.00 -2.61
CA ARG A 74 10.59 -5.85 -3.91
C ARG A 74 9.42 -6.85 -4.04
N PRO A 75 8.30 -6.47 -4.68
CA PRO A 75 8.02 -5.14 -5.23
C PRO A 75 7.39 -4.15 -4.22
N PHE A 76 7.20 -4.57 -2.97
CA PHE A 76 6.58 -3.78 -1.90
C PHE A 76 7.46 -2.63 -1.36
N ASP A 77 8.72 -2.55 -1.79
CA ASP A 77 9.58 -1.39 -1.57
C ASP A 77 9.05 -0.12 -2.24
N ARG A 78 8.00 -0.18 -3.06
CA ARG A 78 7.33 1.01 -3.60
C ARG A 78 6.30 1.66 -2.66
N ILE A 79 5.93 0.99 -1.56
CA ILE A 79 4.90 1.46 -0.61
C ILE A 79 5.48 2.52 0.35
N THR A 80 5.08 3.79 0.25
CA THR A 80 5.63 4.84 1.11
C THR A 80 4.76 5.07 2.35
N LEU A 81 5.35 5.60 3.43
CA LEU A 81 4.58 6.13 4.56
C LEU A 81 3.87 7.43 4.14
N ALA A 82 2.72 7.71 4.75
CA ALA A 82 2.13 9.03 4.69
C ALA A 82 2.86 9.93 5.68
N GLU A 83 3.14 11.17 5.28
CA GLU A 83 3.67 12.18 6.20
C GLU A 83 2.59 12.50 7.24
N GLU A 84 2.98 12.61 8.51
CA GLU A 84 2.12 13.18 9.54
C GLU A 84 1.93 14.66 9.17
N ALA A 85 0.68 15.06 8.89
CA ALA A 85 0.34 16.45 8.58
C ALA A 85 0.46 17.37 9.80
#